data_AF-A0A4Y3LZT7-F1
#
_entry.id   AF-A0A4Y3LZT7-F1
#
_cell.length_a   1.000
_cell.length_b   1.000
_cell.length_c   1.000
_cell.angle_alpha   90.00
_cell.angle_beta   90.00
_cell.angle_gamma   90.00
#
_symmetry.space_group_name_H-M   'P 1'
#
loop_
_entity.id
_entity.type
_entity.pdbx_description
1 polymer ?
#
loop_
_entity_poly.entity_id
_entity_poly.type
_entity_poly.pdbx_seq_one_letter_code
_entity_poly.pdbx_strand_id
1 'polypeptide(L)'
;MLNLDLSGRTALVTGSTGGIGLAIARKLGEAGATVIINGRKQDSIDGALEKLGKAVPGGTFRSVVADVGTPEGCKTLFEAESSIDILINNAGIFGPNDFSRRRMTAGSTCSKSTCSPACACPAPICRA
;
A
#
# COMPACT_ATOMS: atom_id res chain seq x y z
N MET A 1 -26.04 3.19 13.44
CA MET A 1 -24.93 2.73 12.59
C MET A 1 -23.92 3.86 12.52
N LEU A 2 -22.62 3.58 12.67
CA LEU A 2 -21.58 4.61 12.59
C LEU A 2 -21.37 4.99 11.11
N ASN A 3 -21.72 6.22 10.73
CA ASN A 3 -21.27 6.81 9.48
C ASN A 3 -19.87 7.38 9.71
N LEU A 4 -18.87 6.74 9.13
CA LEU A 4 -17.51 7.26 9.11
C LEU A 4 -17.39 8.22 7.93
N ASP A 5 -17.22 9.51 8.21
CA ASP A 5 -16.96 10.54 7.22
C ASP A 5 -15.46 10.86 7.22
N LEU A 6 -14.81 10.57 6.10
CA LEU A 6 -13.40 10.82 5.83
C LEU A 6 -13.22 11.88 4.75
N SER A 7 -14.25 12.68 4.47
CA SER A 7 -14.18 13.79 3.52
C SER A 7 -13.03 14.74 3.89
N GLY A 8 -12.24 15.10 2.88
CA GLY A 8 -11.06 15.96 3.05
C GLY A 8 -9.83 15.26 3.60
N ARG A 9 -9.89 13.95 3.92
CA ARG A 9 -8.72 13.16 4.30
C ARG A 9 -8.12 12.44 3.09
N THR A 10 -6.80 12.33 3.10
CA THR A 10 -6.04 11.56 2.11
C THR A 10 -5.56 10.25 2.72
N ALA A 11 -5.92 9.14 2.08
CA ALA A 11 -5.57 7.79 2.54
C ALA A 11 -4.72 7.06 1.50
N LEU A 12 -3.55 6.55 1.90
CA LEU A 12 -2.72 5.68 1.08
C LEU A 12 -2.94 4.22 1.47
N VAL A 13 -3.21 3.38 0.48
CA VAL A 13 -3.25 1.92 0.66
C VAL A 13 -2.17 1.29 -0.19
N THR A 14 -1.14 0.72 0.45
CA THR A 14 -0.03 0.07 -0.28
C THR A 14 -0.46 -1.29 -0.83
N GLY A 15 0.04 -1.66 -2.02
CA GLY A 15 -0.31 -2.94 -2.65
C GLY A 15 -1.82 -3.16 -2.87
N SER A 16 -2.53 -2.11 -3.29
CA SER A 16 -4.00 -2.05 -3.31
C SER A 16 -4.64 -2.31 -4.68
N THR A 17 -3.87 -2.87 -5.62
CA THR A 17 -4.37 -3.21 -6.96
C THR A 17 -5.29 -4.45 -6.99
N GLY A 18 -5.43 -5.17 -5.88
CA GLY A 18 -6.29 -6.35 -5.76
C GLY A 18 -6.54 -6.78 -4.33
N GLY A 19 -7.35 -7.83 -4.16
CA GLY A 19 -7.61 -8.48 -2.88
C GLY A 19 -8.12 -7.54 -1.79
N ILE A 20 -7.58 -7.69 -0.58
CA ILE A 20 -7.98 -6.92 0.60
C ILE A 20 -7.68 -5.42 0.40
N GLY A 21 -6.52 -5.08 -0.17
CA GLY A 21 -6.15 -3.68 -0.41
C GLY A 21 -7.15 -2.95 -1.30
N LEU A 22 -7.64 -3.60 -2.36
CA LEU A 22 -8.68 -3.03 -3.23
C LEU A 22 -10.01 -2.85 -2.51
N ALA A 23 -10.40 -3.81 -1.67
CA ALA A 23 -11.62 -3.72 -0.87
C ALA A 23 -11.55 -2.59 0.17
N ILE A 24 -10.40 -2.40 0.81
CA ILE A 24 -10.14 -1.29 1.73
C ILE A 24 -10.22 0.04 0.97
N ALA A 25 -9.54 0.15 -0.17
CA ALA A 25 -9.58 1.35 -0.99
C ALA A 25 -11.01 1.75 -1.38
N ARG A 26 -11.83 0.77 -1.78
CA ARG A 26 -13.26 0.98 -2.04
C ARG A 26 -13.97 1.56 -0.81
N LYS A 27 -13.82 0.95 0.36
CA LYS A 27 -14.50 1.40 1.59
C LYS A 27 -14.08 2.79 2.05
N LEU A 28 -12.81 3.14 1.87
CA LEU A 28 -12.32 4.49 2.15
C LEU A 28 -12.90 5.52 1.17
N GLY A 29 -13.01 5.17 -0.12
CA GLY A 29 -13.67 6.00 -1.12
C GLY A 29 -15.16 6.20 -0.85
N GLU A 30 -15.87 5.14 -0.43
CA GLU A 30 -17.28 5.23 0.01
C GLU A 30 -17.47 6.14 1.23
N ALA A 31 -16.45 6.25 2.08
CA ALA A 31 -16.42 7.16 3.22
C ALA A 31 -15.99 8.60 2.85
N GLY A 32 -15.76 8.90 1.57
CA GLY A 32 -15.42 10.26 1.08
C GLY A 32 -13.93 10.61 1.10
N ALA A 33 -13.05 9.68 1.46
CA ALA A 33 -11.60 9.95 1.43
C ALA A 33 -11.09 10.09 -0.02
N THR A 34 -10.04 10.90 -0.19
CA THR A 34 -9.17 10.79 -1.38
C THR A 34 -8.26 9.60 -1.18
N VAL A 35 -8.37 8.58 -2.03
CA VAL A 35 -7.62 7.33 -1.86
C VAL A 35 -6.51 7.21 -2.89
N ILE A 36 -5.28 7.03 -2.42
CA ILE A 36 -4.10 6.77 -3.24
C ILE A 36 -3.91 5.25 -3.35
N ILE A 37 -3.96 4.77 -4.60
CA ILE A 37 -3.74 3.38 -4.97
C ILE A 37 -2.27 3.18 -5.32
N ASN A 38 -1.61 2.24 -4.64
CA ASN A 38 -0.22 1.92 -4.90
C ASN A 38 -0.05 0.48 -5.41
N GLY A 39 0.84 0.33 -6.39
CA GLY A 39 1.24 -0.94 -6.97
C GLY A 39 2.54 -0.79 -7.78
N ARG A 40 3.05 -1.91 -8.29
CA ARG A 40 4.35 -1.97 -9.01
C ARG A 40 4.24 -1.87 -10.53
N LYS A 41 3.04 -2.07 -11.08
CA LYS A 41 2.79 -2.15 -12.52
C LYS A 41 1.61 -1.25 -12.88
N GLN A 42 1.77 -0.46 -13.93
CA GLN A 42 0.74 0.47 -14.41
C GLN A 42 -0.56 -0.27 -14.74
N ASP A 43 -0.49 -1.35 -15.53
CA ASP A 43 -1.68 -2.12 -15.95
C ASP A 43 -2.52 -2.63 -14.76
N SER A 44 -1.86 -3.01 -13.65
CA SER A 44 -2.54 -3.47 -12.45
C SER A 44 -3.23 -2.31 -11.71
N ILE A 45 -2.63 -1.12 -11.72
CA ILE A 45 -3.23 0.09 -11.16
C ILE A 45 -4.42 0.52 -12.00
N ASP A 46 -4.29 0.55 -13.32
CA ASP A 46 -5.35 0.98 -14.23
C ASP A 46 -6.60 0.11 -14.07
N GLY A 47 -6.42 -1.20 -14.03
CA GLY A 47 -7.52 -2.14 -13.78
C GLY A 47 -8.14 -2.00 -12.37
N ALA A 48 -7.38 -1.52 -11.37
CA ALA A 48 -7.90 -1.23 -10.05
C ALA A 48 -8.71 0.07 -10.04
N LEU A 49 -8.21 1.14 -10.67
CA LEU A 49 -8.90 2.42 -10.81
C LEU A 49 -10.23 2.27 -11.56
N GLU A 50 -10.25 1.48 -12.63
CA GLU A 50 -11.48 1.19 -13.37
C GLU A 50 -12.54 0.52 -12.49
N LYS A 51 -12.14 -0.50 -11.72
CA LYS A 51 -13.03 -1.21 -10.79
C LYS A 51 -13.54 -0.28 -9.69
N LEU A 52 -12.68 0.57 -9.14
CA LEU A 52 -13.03 1.51 -8.07
C LEU A 52 -13.96 2.61 -8.57
N GLY A 53 -13.70 3.19 -9.74
CA GLY A 53 -14.55 4.19 -10.35
C GLY A 53 -15.96 3.67 -10.66
N LYS A 54 -16.08 2.39 -11.08
CA LYS A 54 -17.38 1.72 -11.24
C LYS A 54 -18.08 1.44 -9.91
N ALA A 55 -17.32 1.03 -8.89
CA ALA A 55 -17.88 0.63 -7.60
C ALA A 55 -18.27 1.82 -6.71
N VAL A 56 -17.61 2.96 -6.85
CA VAL A 56 -17.84 4.18 -6.06
C VAL A 56 -17.96 5.38 -7.00
N PRO A 57 -19.11 5.57 -7.65
CA PRO A 57 -19.34 6.74 -8.48
C PRO A 57 -19.14 8.03 -7.66
N GLY A 58 -18.28 8.93 -8.16
CA GLY A 58 -17.93 10.18 -7.47
C GLY A 58 -16.82 10.05 -6.41
N GLY A 59 -16.30 8.86 -6.15
CA GLY A 59 -15.12 8.67 -5.31
C GLY A 59 -13.86 9.27 -5.95
N THR A 60 -12.95 9.80 -5.12
CA THR A 60 -11.69 10.37 -5.60
C THR A 60 -10.56 9.38 -5.42
N PHE A 61 -10.07 8.83 -6.53
CA PHE A 61 -8.96 7.87 -6.54
C PHE A 61 -7.78 8.44 -7.33
N ARG A 62 -6.59 8.38 -6.72
CA ARG A 62 -5.30 8.69 -7.34
C ARG A 62 -4.43 7.45 -7.32
N SER A 63 -3.31 7.49 -8.01
CA SER A 63 -2.40 6.35 -7.99
C SER A 63 -0.94 6.72 -8.10
N VAL A 64 -0.10 5.89 -7.48
CA VAL A 64 1.36 6.01 -7.57
C VAL A 64 1.94 4.63 -7.88
N VAL A 65 2.59 4.51 -9.04
CA VAL A 65 3.39 3.34 -9.38
C VAL A 65 4.72 3.42 -8.63
N ALA A 66 4.88 2.58 -7.61
CA ALA A 66 6.11 2.49 -6.84
C ALA A 66 6.20 1.15 -6.12
N ASP A 67 7.42 0.63 -5.97
CA ASP A 67 7.68 -0.55 -5.14
C ASP A 67 8.03 -0.12 -3.71
N VAL A 68 7.05 -0.14 -2.82
CA VAL A 68 7.24 0.17 -1.38
C VAL A 68 8.12 -0.85 -0.64
N GLY A 69 8.53 -1.94 -1.30
CA GLY A 69 9.54 -2.86 -0.80
C GLY A 69 10.97 -2.38 -1.03
N THR A 70 11.19 -1.25 -1.72
CA THR A 70 12.53 -0.67 -1.94
C THR A 70 12.63 0.75 -1.40
N PRO A 71 13.83 1.19 -0.96
CA PRO A 71 14.04 2.58 -0.53
C PRO A 71 13.68 3.60 -1.62
N GLU A 72 13.98 3.29 -2.88
CA GLU A 72 13.71 4.16 -4.02
C GLU A 72 12.21 4.31 -4.25
N GLY A 73 11.44 3.22 -4.17
CA GLY A 73 9.99 3.28 -4.33
C GLY A 73 9.30 4.00 -3.19
N CYS A 74 9.78 3.84 -1.95
CA CYS A 74 9.31 4.65 -0.81
C CYS A 74 9.58 6.14 -1.04
N LYS A 75 10.76 6.49 -1.54
CA LYS A 75 11.11 7.88 -1.87
C LYS A 75 10.21 8.43 -2.98
N THR A 76 10.03 7.71 -4.08
CA THR A 76 9.11 8.11 -5.16
C THR A 76 7.69 8.33 -4.65
N LEU A 77 7.22 7.47 -3.75
CA LEU A 77 5.89 7.61 -3.17
C LEU A 77 5.76 8.85 -2.28
N PHE A 78 6.77 9.13 -1.46
CA PHE A 78 6.80 10.31 -0.59
C PHE A 78 6.92 11.62 -1.39
N GLU A 79 7.67 11.62 -2.49
CA GLU A 79 7.78 12.77 -3.39
C GLU A 79 6.48 13.05 -4.15
N ALA A 80 5.73 12.00 -4.52
CA ALA A 80 4.44 12.14 -5.20
C ALA A 80 3.32 12.62 -4.27
N GLU A 81 3.31 12.14 -3.03
CA GLU A 81 2.24 12.39 -2.05
C GLU A 81 2.87 12.80 -0.71
N SER A 82 3.17 14.09 -0.58
CA SER A 82 3.91 14.66 0.56
C SER A 82 3.11 14.79 1.85
N SER A 83 1.79 14.56 1.80
CA SER A 83 0.91 14.63 2.97
C SER A 83 -0.18 13.56 2.89
N ILE A 84 -0.19 12.69 3.90
CA ILE A 84 -1.11 11.54 4.00
C ILE A 84 -1.65 11.51 5.43
N ASP A 85 -2.98 11.50 5.59
CA ASP A 85 -3.63 11.41 6.90
C ASP A 85 -3.72 9.95 7.40
N ILE A 86 -3.92 9.02 6.47
CA ILE A 86 -4.20 7.61 6.78
C ILE A 86 -3.28 6.73 5.94
N LEU A 87 -2.42 5.93 6.59
CA LEU A 87 -1.54 4.96 5.94
C LEU A 87 -1.98 3.54 6.25
N ILE A 88 -2.32 2.78 5.20
CA ILE A 88 -2.62 1.36 5.30
C ILE A 88 -1.45 0.55 4.71
N ASN A 89 -0.65 -0.05 5.59
CA ASN A 89 0.48 -0.93 5.26
C ASN A 89 -0.02 -2.33 4.84
N ASN A 90 -0.65 -2.40 3.66
CA ASN A 90 -1.26 -3.63 3.14
C ASN A 90 -0.34 -4.43 2.21
N ALA A 91 0.65 -3.81 1.57
CA ALA A 91 1.55 -4.51 0.67
C ALA A 91 2.24 -5.69 1.37
N GLY A 92 2.03 -6.89 0.85
CA GLY A 92 2.62 -8.12 1.38
C GLY A 92 2.74 -9.18 0.30
N ILE A 93 3.86 -9.89 0.29
CA ILE A 93 4.08 -11.04 -0.60
C ILE A 93 4.13 -12.29 0.28
N PHE A 94 3.21 -13.22 0.05
CA PHE A 94 3.15 -14.48 0.76
C PHE A 94 3.47 -15.64 -0.20
N GLY A 95 4.30 -16.56 0.27
CA GLY A 95 4.61 -17.81 -0.42
C GLY A 95 4.96 -18.88 0.61
N PRO A 96 4.67 -20.17 0.34
CA PRO A 96 5.05 -21.25 1.22
C PRO A 96 6.58 -21.24 1.37
N ASN A 97 7.04 -21.08 2.59
CA ASN A 97 8.45 -21.14 2.94
C ASN A 97 8.61 -22.20 4.02
N ASP A 98 9.44 -23.20 3.75
CA ASP A 98 9.84 -24.17 4.77
C ASP A 98 10.58 -23.42 5.88
N PHE A 99 10.04 -23.51 7.10
CA PHE A 99 10.61 -22.86 8.27
C PHE A 99 12.05 -23.32 8.51
N SER A 100 12.36 -24.60 8.26
CA SER A 100 13.70 -25.16 8.44
C SER A 100 14.72 -24.60 7.45
N ARG A 101 14.25 -24.07 6.32
CA ARG A 101 15.08 -23.48 5.26
C ARG A 101 15.12 -21.95 5.30
N ARG A 102 14.51 -21.31 6.30
CA ARG A 102 14.66 -19.86 6.56
C ARG A 102 16.08 -19.56 7.00
N ARG A 103 16.98 -19.39 6.04
CA ARG A 103 18.28 -18.79 6.30
C ARG A 103 18.05 -17.33 6.69
N MET A 104 18.44 -16.93 7.91
CA MET A 104 18.58 -15.51 8.25
C MET A 104 19.91 -15.02 7.69
N THR A 105 20.03 -14.91 6.36
CA THR A 105 21.13 -14.18 5.75
C THR A 105 20.68 -12.76 5.45
N ALA A 106 21.56 -11.79 5.68
CA ALA A 106 21.40 -10.44 5.17
C ALA A 106 21.22 -10.53 3.64
N GLY A 107 19.96 -10.44 3.17
CA GLY A 107 19.60 -10.57 1.76
C GLY A 107 18.71 -11.77 1.36
N SER A 108 18.50 -12.77 2.22
CA SER A 108 17.57 -13.87 1.91
C SER A 108 16.15 -13.53 2.34
N THR A 109 15.35 -13.00 1.41
CA THR A 109 13.86 -13.01 1.41
C THR A 109 13.13 -12.98 2.76
N CYS A 110 13.64 -12.22 3.72
CA CYS A 110 12.79 -11.50 4.64
C CYS A 110 12.04 -10.53 3.73
N SER A 111 10.78 -10.88 3.38
CA SER A 111 10.05 -10.15 2.34
C SER A 111 10.10 -8.68 2.73
N LYS A 112 10.72 -7.84 1.89
CA LYS A 112 10.99 -6.43 2.23
C LYS A 112 9.70 -5.65 2.59
N SER A 113 8.54 -6.25 2.31
CA SER A 113 7.19 -5.80 2.63
C SER A 113 6.68 -6.09 4.05
N THR A 114 7.27 -7.03 4.80
CA THR A 114 6.79 -7.40 6.15
C THR A 114 7.80 -6.98 7.20
N CYS A 115 7.43 -6.02 8.05
CA CYS A 115 8.22 -5.59 9.18
C CYS A 115 8.23 -6.71 10.25
N SER A 116 9.24 -7.57 10.20
CA SER A 116 9.50 -8.57 11.24
C SER A 116 10.63 -8.08 12.14
N PRO A 117 10.56 -8.26 13.48
CA PRO A 117 11.66 -7.90 14.39
C PRO A 117 12.97 -8.65 14.09
N ALA A 118 12.93 -9.73 13.29
CA ALA A 118 14.11 -10.45 12.82
C ALA A 118 14.78 -9.80 11.58
N CYS A 119 14.15 -8.80 10.97
CA CYS A 119 14.69 -8.06 9.84
C CYS A 119 15.42 -6.82 10.38
N ALA A 120 16.75 -6.85 10.40
CA ALA A 120 17.54 -5.67 10.68
C ALA A 120 17.30 -4.63 9.56
N CYS A 121 16.36 -3.72 9.77
CA CYS A 121 16.19 -2.55 8.92
C CYS A 121 17.40 -1.63 9.17
N PRO A 122 18.28 -1.38 8.19
CA PRO A 122 19.30 -0.36 8.34
C PRO A 122 18.58 0.99 8.41
N ALA A 123 18.47 1.51 9.64
CA ALA A 123 17.80 2.76 9.96
C ALA A 123 18.33 3.91 9.10
N PRO A 124 17.46 4.52 8.28
CA PRO A 124 16.93 5.84 8.66
C PRO A 124 15.42 6.03 8.39
N ILE A 125 14.74 5.04 7.78
CA ILE A 125 13.36 5.20 7.27
C ILE A 125 12.28 5.14 8.38
N CYS A 126 12.57 4.53 9.54
CA CYS A 126 11.59 4.35 10.63
C CYS A 126 11.47 5.54 11.61
N ARG A 127 11.94 6.75 11.25
CA ARG A 127 11.92 7.94 12.14
C ARG A 127 11.27 9.18 11.52
N ALA A 128 10.40 9.02 10.53
CA ALA A 128 9.53 10.10 10.05
C ALA A 128 8.08 9.81 10.42
#